data_AF-A0A9E2D814-F1
#
_entry.id   AF-A0A9E2D814-F1
#
_cell.length_a   1.000
_cell.length_b   1.000
_cell.length_c   1.000
_cell.angle_alpha   90.00
_cell.angle_beta   90.00
_cell.angle_gamma   90.00
#
_symmetry.space_group_name_H-M   'P 1'
#
loop_
_entity.id
_entity.type
_entity.pdbx_description
1 polymer ?
#
loop_
_entity_poly.entity_id
_entity_poly.type
_entity_poly.pdbx_seq_one_letter_code
_entity_poly.pdbx_strand_id
1 'polypeptide(L)' 'KGISSDLEKRLAEHNADKSRYTSGKGPWQLVYFREFETKKAALIEERRLKRLNHEALERLINSGR' A
#
# COMPACT_ATOMS: atom_id res chain seq x y z
N LYS A 1 -8.91 1.42 0.36
CA LYS A 1 -8.10 2.35 1.20
C LYS A 1 -6.68 1.81 1.24
N GLY A 2 -5.66 2.67 1.24
CA GLY A 2 -4.25 2.28 1.18
C GLY A 2 -3.60 2.01 2.54
N ILE A 3 -4.37 2.11 3.62
CA ILE A 3 -3.94 1.74 4.98
C ILE A 3 -4.64 0.46 5.42
N SER A 4 -3.96 -0.35 6.21
CA SER A 4 -4.51 -1.54 6.86
C SER A 4 -3.89 -1.70 8.24
N SER A 5 -4.62 -2.33 9.16
CA SER A 5 -4.05 -2.80 10.42
C SER A 5 -3.32 -4.14 10.25
N ASP A 6 -3.69 -4.88 9.21
CA ASP A 6 -3.15 -6.20 8.89
C ASP A 6 -2.85 -6.23 7.38
N LEU A 7 -1.56 -6.25 7.04
CA LEU A 7 -1.09 -6.18 5.65
C LEU A 7 -1.22 -7.54 4.95
N GLU A 8 -0.94 -8.62 5.67
CA GLU A 8 -0.96 -9.99 5.14
C GLU A 8 -2.38 -10.39 4.74
N LYS A 9 -3.34 -10.17 5.65
CA LYS A 9 -4.75 -10.43 5.38
C LYS A 9 -5.24 -9.61 4.18
N ARG A 10 -4.87 -8.34 4.11
CA ARG A 10 -5.30 -7.45 3.01
C ARG A 10 -4.71 -7.88 1.67
N LEU A 11 -3.46 -8.32 1.64
CA LEU A 11 -2.81 -8.84 0.43
C LEU A 11 -3.49 -10.13 -0.03
N ALA A 12 -3.78 -11.04 0.89
CA ALA A 12 -4.52 -12.28 0.60
C ALA A 12 -5.93 -11.99 0.06
N GLU A 13 -6.66 -11.02 0.64
CA GLU A 13 -7.98 -10.62 0.16
C GLU A 13 -7.94 -9.99 -1.24
N HIS A 14 -6.92 -9.17 -1.52
CA HIS A 14 -6.73 -8.59 -2.86
C HIS A 14 -6.38 -9.65 -3.91
N ASN A 15 -5.56 -10.64 -3.55
CA ASN A 15 -5.21 -11.77 -4.41
C ASN A 15 -6.34 -12.80 -4.57
N ALA A 16 -7.28 -12.83 -3.62
CA ALA A 16 -8.49 -13.66 -3.69
C ALA A 16 -9.68 -12.94 -4.34
N ASP A 17 -9.43 -11.84 -5.06
CA ASP A 17 -10.44 -11.06 -5.79
C ASP A 17 -11.62 -10.54 -4.94
N LYS A 18 -11.45 -10.44 -3.62
CA LYS A 18 -12.52 -10.04 -2.69
C LYS A 18 -12.83 -8.54 -2.69
N SER A 19 -12.07 -7.75 -3.44
CA SER A 19 -12.22 -6.29 -3.49
C SER A 19 -12.60 -5.84 -4.90
N ARG A 20 -13.74 -5.15 -5.00
CA ARG A 20 -14.33 -4.65 -6.27
C ARG A 20 -13.36 -3.88 -7.17
N TYR A 21 -12.35 -3.22 -6.60
CA TYR A 21 -11.41 -2.36 -7.35
C TYR A 21 -10.09 -3.03 -7.72
N THR A 22 -9.73 -4.08 -6.98
CA THR A 22 -8.46 -4.80 -7.12
C THR A 22 -8.64 -6.20 -7.69
N SER A 23 -9.88 -6.68 -7.79
CA SER A 23 -10.23 -7.96 -8.40
C SER A 23 -9.91 -7.98 -9.90
N GLY A 24 -9.40 -9.11 -10.40
CA GLY A 24 -9.07 -9.36 -11.81
C GLY A 24 -7.78 -8.68 -12.30
N LYS A 25 -7.04 -8.00 -11.41
CA LYS A 25 -5.78 -7.31 -11.73
C LYS A 25 -4.56 -7.99 -11.12
N GLY A 26 -4.77 -9.18 -10.54
CA GLY A 26 -3.73 -9.93 -9.83
C GLY A 26 -2.69 -10.58 -10.76
N PRO A 27 -1.60 -11.11 -10.18
CA PRO A 27 -1.30 -11.15 -8.74
C PRO A 27 -0.71 -9.82 -8.20
N TRP A 28 -1.21 -9.38 -7.05
CA TRP A 28 -0.68 -8.22 -6.32
C TRP A 28 0.50 -8.63 -5.44
N GLN A 29 1.54 -7.79 -5.43
CA GLN A 29 2.74 -7.95 -4.60
C GLN A 29 2.93 -6.72 -3.71
N LEU A 30 3.35 -6.94 -2.47
CA LEU A 30 3.68 -5.88 -1.53
C LEU A 30 5.11 -5.41 -1.78
N VAL A 31 5.26 -4.22 -2.37
CA VAL A 31 6.58 -3.63 -2.70
C VAL A 31 7.09 -2.64 -1.64
N TYR A 32 6.19 -2.05 -0.87
CA TYR A 32 6.52 -1.07 0.16
C TYR A 32 5.43 -1.04 1.22
N PHE A 33 5.83 -1.06 2.48
CA PHE A 33 4.96 -0.78 3.62
C PHE A 33 5.70 0.03 4.67
N ARG A 34 4.95 0.69 5.54
CA ARG A 34 5.50 1.40 6.69
C ARG A 34 4.50 1.36 7.83
N GLU A 35 4.99 1.07 9.02
CA GLU A 35 4.20 1.00 10.24
C GLU A 35 4.13 2.37 10.91
N PHE A 36 2.98 2.66 11.52
CA PHE A 36 2.73 3.90 12.24
C PHE A 36 1.91 3.59 13.48
N GLU A 37 2.27 4.21 14.60
CA GLU A 37 1.55 4.03 15.87
C GLU A 37 0.14 4.64 15.84
N THR A 38 -0.05 5.69 15.04
CA THR A 38 -1.34 6.40 14.97
C THR A 38 -1.96 6.33 13.58
N LYS A 39 -3.27 6.14 13.55
CA LYS A 39 -4.07 6.23 12.32
C LYS A 39 -3.91 7.57 11.61
N LYS A 40 -3.72 8.66 12.36
CA LYS A 40 -3.51 10.00 11.81
C LYS A 40 -2.19 10.08 11.03
N ALA A 41 -1.09 9.56 11.59
CA ALA A 41 0.20 9.50 10.89
C ALA A 41 0.11 8.65 9.62
N ALA A 42 -0.52 7.48 9.70
CA ALA A 42 -0.73 6.60 8.54
C ALA A 42 -1.53 7.31 7.41
N LEU A 43 -2.57 8.07 7.75
CA LEU A 43 -3.35 8.82 6.76
C LEU A 43 -2.59 10.00 6.16
N ILE A 44 -1.76 10.68 6.94
CA ILE A 44 -0.89 11.77 6.43
C ILE A 44 0.09 11.19 5.40
N GLU A 45 0.70 10.06 5.73
CA GLU A 45 1.64 9.38 4.83
C GLU A 45 0.94 8.79 3.60
N GLU A 46 -0.25 8.21 3.72
CA GLU A 46 -1.05 7.78 2.57
C GLU A 46 -1.33 8.95 1.61
N ARG A 47 -1.68 10.13 2.13
CA ARG A 47 -1.90 11.32 1.31
C ARG A 47 -0.61 11.82 0.66
N ARG A 48 0.51 11.79 1.40
CA ARG A 48 1.82 12.15 0.86
C ARG A 48 2.18 11.23 -0.31
N LEU A 49 2.10 9.92 -0.12
CA LEU A 49 2.38 8.90 -1.15
C LEU A 49 1.51 9.08 -2.39
N LYS A 50 0.21 9.35 -2.23
CA LYS A 50 -0.70 9.61 -3.37
C LYS A 50 -0.40 10.88 -4.16
N ARG A 51 0.37 11.81 -3.59
CA ARG A 51 0.82 13.04 -4.26
C ARG A 51 2.18 12.89 -4.94
N LEU A 52 2.92 11.82 -4.66
CA LEU A 52 4.21 11.58 -5.27
C LEU A 52 4.05 11.16 -6.74
N ASN A 53 5.03 11.53 -7.55
CA ASN A 53 5.14 11.04 -8.92
C ASN A 53 5.72 9.62 -8.94
N HIS A 54 5.72 9.00 -10.12
CA HIS A 54 6.23 7.64 -10.30
C HIS A 54 7.69 7.51 -9.86
N GLU A 55 8.57 8.44 -10.27
CA GLU A 55 9.99 8.41 -9.90
C GLU A 55 10.23 8.49 -8.39
N ALA A 56 9.47 9.32 -7.66
CA ALA A 56 9.59 9.43 -6.21
C ALA A 56 9.10 8.15 -5.51
N LEU A 57 8.08 7.48 -6.05
CA LEU A 57 7.63 6.18 -5.55
C LEU A 57 8.68 5.10 -5.79
N GLU A 58 9.28 5.03 -6.98
CA GLU A 58 10.37 4.10 -7.27
C GLU A 58 11.58 4.34 -6.37
N ARG A 59 11.96 5.60 -6.16
CA ARG A 59 13.02 5.95 -5.20
C ARG A 59 12.68 5.47 -3.80
N LEU A 60 11.43 5.64 -3.34
CA LEU A 60 11.03 5.14 -2.02
C LEU A 60 11.14 3.62 -1.92
N ILE A 61 10.67 2.90 -2.93
CA ILE A 61 10.76 1.43 -3.00
C ILE A 61 12.22 0.97 -2.99
N ASN A 62 13.08 1.63 -3.77
CA ASN A 62 14.50 1.29 -3.86
C ASN A 62 15.33 1.74 -2.65
N SER A 63 14.92 2.83 -1.98
CA SER A 63 15.62 3.37 -0.79
C SER A 63 15.36 2.59 0.49
N GLY A 64 14.28 1.79 0.53
CA GLY A 64 13.90 0.98 1.68
C GLY A 64 14.51 -0.42 1.68
N ARG A 65 15.55 -0.65 0.87
CA ARG A 65 16.24 -1.93 0.72
C ARG A 65 17.62 -1.92 1.37
#